data_AF-A0A1Q4ANX6-F1
#
_entry.id   AF-A0A1Q4ANX6-F1
#
_cell.length_a   1.000
_cell.length_b   1.000
_cell.length_c   1.000
_cell.angle_alpha   90.00
_cell.angle_beta   90.00
_cell.angle_gamma   90.00
#
_symmetry.space_group_name_H-M   'P 1'
#
loop_
_entity.id
_entity.type
_entity.pdbx_description
1 polymer ?
#
loop_
_entity_poly.entity_id
_entity_poly.type
_entity_poly.pdbx_seq_one_letter_code
_entity_poly.pdbx_strand_id
1 'polypeptide(L)'
;MAVRLAGLAAAVVLLAGCATPAPVPPGATDAEADRVVAQQLVHYWSSLGLGQSQNGRVVADRIAFTTADSWASQQVTCLVAAGLDAREVSGGFAIDSNGALSNAEGIDAQLTCLAQYPVDPRVDGFLSDAQALYMYDYFTQRLAPCLELLGYDVPPAPARGSYLHLLRVGMPWTPYERADGAPIASTPAEWEVIDAKCPALPSEPFSRFQPPEQG
;
A
#
# COMPACT_ATOMS: atom_id res chain seq x y z
N MET A 1 -7.60 60.63 -51.21
CA MET A 1 -8.36 60.83 -49.96
C MET A 1 -8.70 59.43 -49.42
N ALA A 2 -8.11 59.08 -48.28
CA ALA A 2 -8.39 57.99 -47.32
C ALA A 2 -8.64 56.53 -47.78
N VAL A 3 -7.72 55.66 -47.34
CA VAL A 3 -7.77 54.19 -47.19
C VAL A 3 -8.76 53.79 -46.08
N ARG A 4 -9.43 52.62 -46.18
CA ARG A 4 -9.88 51.83 -45.01
C ARG A 4 -9.72 50.31 -45.23
N LEU A 5 -8.79 49.73 -44.47
CA LEU A 5 -8.64 48.30 -44.14
C LEU A 5 -9.58 47.94 -42.98
N ALA A 6 -10.13 46.71 -42.97
CA ALA A 6 -10.41 45.86 -41.80
C ALA A 6 -11.25 44.64 -42.30
N GLY A 7 -10.90 43.36 -42.15
CA GLY A 7 -10.05 42.70 -41.15
C GLY A 7 -10.95 42.09 -40.06
N LEU A 8 -11.25 40.78 -40.16
CA LEU A 8 -11.80 39.99 -39.05
C LEU A 8 -11.37 38.53 -39.20
N ALA A 9 -10.25 38.22 -38.55
CA ALA A 9 -9.80 36.87 -38.27
C ALA A 9 -10.57 36.35 -37.05
N ALA A 10 -11.32 35.27 -37.20
CA ALA A 10 -11.91 34.55 -36.07
C ALA A 10 -10.86 33.60 -35.48
N ALA A 11 -10.13 34.07 -34.48
CA ALA A 11 -9.27 33.24 -33.66
C ALA A 11 -10.13 32.40 -32.71
N VAL A 12 -10.24 31.10 -32.96
CA VAL A 12 -10.81 30.13 -32.02
C VAL A 12 -9.77 29.90 -30.92
N VAL A 13 -9.93 30.60 -29.80
CA VAL A 13 -9.18 30.35 -28.57
C VAL A 13 -9.76 29.07 -27.95
N LEU A 14 -9.14 27.92 -28.23
CA LEU A 14 -9.37 26.70 -27.47
C LEU A 14 -8.79 26.93 -26.08
N LEU A 15 -9.67 27.23 -25.12
CA LEU A 15 -9.38 27.23 -23.70
C LEU A 15 -8.93 25.82 -23.31
N ALA A 16 -7.60 25.59 -23.28
CA ALA A 16 -7.03 24.50 -22.51
C ALA A 16 -7.37 24.77 -21.04
N GLY A 17 -8.49 24.21 -20.59
CA GLY A 17 -8.88 24.26 -19.19
C GLY A 17 -7.78 23.61 -18.36
N CYS A 18 -7.14 24.39 -17.49
CA CYS A 18 -6.30 23.85 -16.43
C CYS A 18 -7.20 22.97 -15.55
N ALA A 19 -7.25 21.67 -15.85
CA ALA A 19 -7.88 20.71 -14.96
C ALA A 19 -7.05 20.71 -13.68
N THR A 20 -7.60 21.25 -12.59
CA THR A 20 -6.98 21.15 -11.28
C THR A 20 -6.74 19.67 -10.97
N PRO A 21 -5.53 19.28 -10.54
CA PRO A 21 -5.27 17.91 -10.12
C PRO A 21 -6.33 17.47 -9.11
N ALA A 22 -6.87 16.26 -9.31
CA ALA A 22 -7.83 15.72 -8.36
C ALA A 22 -7.18 15.67 -6.97
N PRO A 23 -7.89 16.09 -5.91
CA PRO A 23 -7.34 16.03 -4.56
C PRO A 23 -7.03 14.57 -4.18
N VAL A 24 -5.95 14.39 -3.42
CA VAL A 24 -5.58 13.07 -2.88
C VAL A 24 -6.71 12.57 -1.99
N PRO A 25 -7.22 11.34 -2.19
CA PRO A 25 -8.28 10.79 -1.35
C PRO A 25 -7.83 10.62 0.12
N PRO A 26 -8.78 10.61 1.06
CA PRO A 26 -8.46 10.37 2.46
C PRO A 26 -7.79 9.01 2.67
N GLY A 27 -7.00 8.94 3.75
CA GLY A 27 -6.35 7.72 4.22
C GLY A 27 -7.33 6.62 4.60
N ALA A 28 -6.79 5.42 4.88
CA ALA A 28 -7.61 4.28 5.20
C ALA A 28 -8.43 4.52 6.48
N THR A 29 -9.70 4.16 6.39
CA THR A 29 -10.60 4.10 7.54
C THR A 29 -10.17 2.98 8.50
N ASP A 30 -10.61 3.05 9.76
CA ASP A 30 -10.39 1.97 10.71
C ASP A 30 -10.99 0.64 10.21
N ALA A 31 -12.15 0.69 9.56
CA ALA A 31 -12.76 -0.50 8.96
C ALA A 31 -11.91 -1.11 7.84
N GLU A 32 -11.24 -0.28 7.03
CA GLU A 32 -10.27 -0.78 6.03
C GLU A 32 -9.05 -1.40 6.70
N ALA A 33 -8.49 -0.74 7.71
CA ALA A 33 -7.35 -1.25 8.46
C ALA A 33 -7.68 -2.58 9.18
N ASP A 34 -8.86 -2.69 9.80
CA ASP A 34 -9.32 -3.91 10.46
C ASP A 34 -9.48 -5.07 9.49
N ARG A 35 -10.02 -4.81 8.28
CA ARG A 35 -10.10 -5.85 7.24
C ARG A 35 -8.73 -6.40 6.87
N VAL A 36 -7.71 -5.54 6.82
CA VAL A 36 -6.33 -5.93 6.48
C VAL A 36 -5.72 -6.74 7.60
N VAL A 37 -5.85 -6.29 8.85
CA VAL A 37 -5.38 -7.02 10.03
C VAL A 37 -6.03 -8.41 10.07
N ALA A 38 -7.35 -8.48 9.86
CA ALA A 38 -8.06 -9.76 9.83
C ALA A 38 -7.52 -10.70 8.74
N GLN A 39 -7.22 -10.19 7.54
CA GLN A 39 -6.61 -10.97 6.46
C GLN A 39 -5.20 -11.45 6.81
N GLN A 40 -4.38 -10.59 7.42
CA GLN A 40 -3.03 -10.95 7.88
C GLN A 40 -3.07 -12.06 8.94
N LEU A 41 -4.00 -11.96 9.91
CA LEU A 41 -4.18 -12.99 10.93
C LEU A 41 -4.65 -14.32 10.35
N VAL A 42 -5.53 -14.31 9.34
CA VAL A 42 -5.94 -15.53 8.63
C VAL A 42 -4.74 -16.18 7.91
N HIS A 43 -3.89 -15.37 7.28
CA HIS A 43 -2.68 -15.87 6.63
C HIS A 43 -1.68 -16.44 7.66
N TYR A 44 -1.48 -15.73 8.78
CA TYR A 44 -0.64 -16.18 9.88
C TYR A 44 -1.16 -17.49 10.48
N TRP A 45 -2.45 -17.61 10.74
CA TRP A 45 -3.06 -18.85 11.21
C TRP A 45 -2.80 -20.02 10.26
N SER A 46 -3.00 -19.78 8.96
CA SER A 46 -2.78 -20.79 7.93
C SER A 46 -1.33 -21.26 7.86
N SER A 47 -0.36 -20.39 8.16
CA SER A 47 1.07 -20.73 8.14
C SER A 47 1.50 -21.62 9.30
N LEU A 48 0.75 -21.63 10.41
CA LEU A 48 1.01 -22.51 11.56
C LEU A 48 0.65 -23.98 11.29
N GLY A 49 0.06 -24.31 10.14
CA GLY A 49 -0.32 -25.69 9.79
C GLY A 49 -1.43 -26.27 10.67
N LEU A 50 -2.08 -25.42 11.48
CA LEU A 50 -3.22 -25.78 12.31
C LEU A 50 -4.42 -25.89 11.37
N GLY A 51 -4.94 -27.11 11.20
CA GLY A 51 -5.95 -27.42 10.19
C GLY A 51 -7.16 -26.48 10.19
N GLN A 52 -7.88 -26.46 9.06
CA GLN A 52 -9.03 -25.60 8.75
C GLN A 52 -10.23 -25.73 9.73
N SER A 53 -10.16 -26.59 10.76
CA SER A 53 -11.25 -26.82 11.71
C SER A 53 -11.54 -25.65 12.65
N GLN A 54 -10.71 -24.60 12.63
CA GLN A 54 -10.94 -23.35 13.37
C GLN A 54 -11.08 -22.12 12.47
N ASN A 55 -11.38 -22.32 11.17
CA ASN A 55 -11.75 -21.22 10.27
C ASN A 55 -12.91 -20.42 10.89
N GLY A 56 -12.62 -19.26 11.46
CA GLY A 56 -13.64 -18.35 12.00
C GLY A 56 -13.40 -17.83 13.42
N ARG A 57 -12.35 -18.26 14.13
CA ARG A 57 -12.04 -17.61 15.41
C ARG A 57 -11.23 -16.33 15.16
N VAL A 58 -11.92 -15.27 14.74
CA VAL A 58 -11.45 -13.90 14.97
C VAL A 58 -11.55 -13.71 16.47
N VAL A 59 -10.44 -13.93 17.20
CA VAL A 59 -10.53 -14.23 18.64
C VAL A 59 -10.80 -13.00 19.50
N ALA A 60 -10.63 -11.79 18.98
CA ALA A 60 -11.00 -10.57 19.70
C ALA A 60 -11.17 -9.37 18.77
N ASP A 61 -11.96 -8.40 19.24
CA ASP A 61 -12.01 -7.06 18.67
C ASP A 61 -10.70 -6.31 18.97
N ARG A 62 -10.28 -5.47 18.02
CA ARG A 62 -9.14 -4.57 18.20
C ARG A 62 -9.39 -3.61 19.36
N ILE A 63 -8.48 -3.56 20.33
CA ILE A 63 -8.53 -2.58 21.43
C ILE A 63 -7.86 -1.29 20.99
N ALA A 64 -6.64 -1.37 20.45
CA ALA A 64 -5.90 -0.22 19.99
C ALA A 64 -4.91 -0.62 18.89
N PHE A 65 -4.65 0.30 17.96
CA PHE A 65 -3.50 0.17 17.09
C PHE A 65 -2.21 0.50 17.84
N THR A 66 -1.11 -0.14 17.43
CA THR A 66 0.24 0.15 17.89
C THR A 66 1.09 0.72 16.75
N THR A 67 2.27 1.21 17.11
CA THR A 67 3.37 1.52 16.18
C THR A 67 4.41 0.40 16.21
N ALA A 68 5.37 0.40 15.28
CA ALA A 68 6.51 -0.52 15.34
C ALA A 68 7.23 -0.49 16.71
N ASP A 69 7.42 0.70 17.28
CA ASP A 69 8.12 0.88 18.56
C ASP A 69 7.32 0.38 19.78
N SER A 70 6.00 0.44 19.72
CA SER A 70 5.12 0.06 20.85
C SER A 70 4.52 -1.33 20.72
N TRP A 71 4.62 -1.96 19.54
CA TRP A 71 3.98 -3.25 19.28
C TRP A 71 4.50 -4.35 20.20
N ALA A 72 5.83 -4.53 20.29
CA ALA A 72 6.43 -5.60 21.08
C ALA A 72 6.04 -5.54 22.56
N SER A 73 6.10 -4.36 23.17
CA SER A 73 5.76 -4.16 24.58
C SER A 73 4.28 -4.41 24.87
N GLN A 74 3.37 -4.01 23.96
CA GLN A 74 1.94 -4.27 24.08
C GLN A 74 1.60 -5.76 23.90
N GLN A 75 2.27 -6.43 22.96
CA GLN A 75 2.13 -7.88 22.78
C GLN A 75 2.58 -8.62 24.04
N VAL A 76 3.77 -8.34 24.57
CA VAL A 76 4.27 -8.96 25.81
C VAL A 76 3.33 -8.72 26.98
N THR A 77 2.85 -7.48 27.16
CA THR A 77 1.91 -7.14 28.24
C THR A 77 0.63 -7.98 28.15
N CYS A 78 0.06 -8.11 26.95
CA CYS A 78 -1.14 -8.94 26.73
C CYS A 78 -0.87 -10.43 26.98
N LEU A 79 0.24 -10.97 26.46
CA LEU A 79 0.59 -12.38 26.60
C LEU A 79 0.84 -12.77 28.07
N VAL A 80 1.57 -11.93 28.82
CA VAL A 80 1.80 -12.13 30.25
C VAL A 80 0.51 -12.05 31.04
N ALA A 81 -0.39 -11.12 30.71
CA ALA A 81 -1.71 -11.05 31.33
C ALA A 81 -2.57 -12.29 31.04
N ALA A 82 -2.38 -12.94 29.88
CA ALA A 82 -3.01 -14.21 29.53
C ALA A 82 -2.36 -15.44 30.20
N GLY A 83 -1.23 -15.27 30.89
CA GLY A 83 -0.53 -16.35 31.61
C GLY A 83 0.60 -17.03 30.83
N LEU A 84 0.99 -16.46 29.68
CA LEU A 84 2.17 -16.89 28.92
C LEU A 84 3.45 -16.26 29.49
N ASP A 85 4.58 -16.95 29.39
CA ASP A 85 5.89 -16.37 29.68
C ASP A 85 6.45 -15.77 28.38
N ALA A 86 6.42 -14.45 28.28
CA ALA A 86 6.81 -13.70 27.09
C ALA A 86 7.72 -12.52 27.43
N ARG A 87 8.61 -12.19 26.51
CA ARG A 87 9.53 -11.05 26.63
C ARG A 87 9.81 -10.40 25.30
N GLU A 88 10.27 -9.16 25.34
CA GLU A 88 10.73 -8.44 24.15
C GLU A 88 12.07 -8.99 23.66
N VAL A 89 12.21 -9.11 22.34
CA VAL A 89 13.42 -9.56 21.66
C VAL A 89 13.58 -8.77 20.37
N SER A 90 14.60 -7.91 20.31
CA SER A 90 15.03 -7.23 19.07
C SER A 90 13.90 -6.55 18.28
N GLY A 91 13.01 -5.80 18.96
CA GLY A 91 11.88 -5.11 18.34
C GLY A 91 10.66 -6.00 18.06
N GLY A 92 10.74 -7.30 18.35
CA GLY A 92 9.62 -8.21 18.42
C GLY A 92 9.44 -8.80 19.83
N PHE A 93 8.77 -9.94 19.92
CA PHE A 93 8.61 -10.68 21.16
C PHE A 93 8.90 -12.16 20.97
N ALA A 94 9.28 -12.83 22.06
CA ALA A 94 9.39 -14.28 22.14
C ALA A 94 8.47 -14.80 23.25
N ILE A 95 7.88 -15.96 23.03
CA ILE A 95 7.17 -16.74 24.04
C ILE A 95 8.13 -17.85 24.47
N ASP A 96 8.65 -17.76 25.70
CA ASP A 96 9.61 -18.72 26.24
C ASP A 96 8.89 -19.98 26.78
N SER A 97 7.64 -19.85 27.27
CA SER A 97 6.79 -20.99 27.65
C SER A 97 5.30 -20.67 27.69
N ASN A 98 4.46 -21.71 27.64
CA ASN A 98 3.00 -21.57 27.81
C ASN A 98 2.55 -21.45 29.28
N GLY A 99 3.47 -21.43 30.24
CA GLY A 99 3.14 -21.46 31.66
C GLY A 99 2.25 -22.65 32.02
N ALA A 100 1.06 -22.38 32.55
CA ALA A 100 0.06 -23.39 32.91
C ALA A 100 -0.93 -23.72 31.78
N LEU A 101 -0.88 -22.99 30.66
CA LEU A 101 -1.80 -23.17 29.53
C LEU A 101 -1.44 -24.42 28.71
N SER A 102 -2.46 -25.07 28.15
CA SER A 102 -2.26 -26.03 27.07
C SER A 102 -1.73 -25.32 25.82
N ASN A 103 -1.20 -26.10 24.87
CA ASN A 103 -0.74 -25.54 23.60
C ASN A 103 -1.85 -24.82 22.82
N ALA A 104 -3.07 -25.37 22.85
CA ALA A 104 -4.21 -24.76 22.17
C ALA A 104 -4.61 -23.41 22.79
N GLU A 105 -4.61 -23.33 24.13
CA GLU A 105 -4.89 -22.09 24.85
C GLU A 105 -3.80 -21.04 24.64
N GLY A 106 -2.52 -21.45 24.59
CA GLY A 106 -1.42 -20.53 24.30
C GLY A 106 -1.51 -19.91 22.90
N ILE A 107 -1.86 -20.72 21.90
CA ILE A 107 -2.09 -20.22 20.53
C ILE A 107 -3.29 -19.26 20.49
N ASP A 108 -4.37 -19.58 21.18
CA ASP A 108 -5.57 -18.73 21.24
C ASP A 108 -5.27 -17.37 21.91
N ALA A 109 -4.51 -17.39 22.99
CA ALA A 109 -4.02 -16.18 23.66
C ALA A 109 -3.11 -15.35 22.74
N GLN A 110 -2.19 -15.99 22.02
CA GLN A 110 -1.32 -15.31 21.07
C GLN A 110 -2.12 -14.56 19.99
N LEU A 111 -3.11 -15.21 19.39
CA LEU A 111 -3.92 -14.60 18.33
C LEU A 111 -4.84 -13.51 18.85
N THR A 112 -5.37 -13.70 20.05
CA THR A 112 -6.12 -12.66 20.77
C THR A 112 -5.27 -11.41 20.92
N CYS A 113 -4.02 -11.53 21.38
CA CYS A 113 -3.11 -10.40 21.54
C CYS A 113 -2.73 -9.74 20.22
N LEU A 114 -2.47 -10.54 19.17
CA LEU A 114 -2.21 -10.02 17.82
C LEU A 114 -3.41 -9.25 17.25
N ALA A 115 -4.64 -9.69 17.53
CA ALA A 115 -5.87 -9.02 17.11
C ALA A 115 -6.20 -7.76 17.92
N GLN A 116 -5.94 -7.78 19.24
CA GLN A 116 -6.24 -6.64 20.13
C GLN A 116 -5.27 -5.47 19.94
N TYR A 117 -4.00 -5.76 19.64
CA TYR A 117 -2.90 -4.79 19.53
C TYR A 117 -2.09 -4.92 18.22
N PRO A 118 -2.73 -4.84 17.04
CA PRO A 118 -2.03 -4.89 15.77
C PRO A 118 -1.26 -3.59 15.51
N VAL A 119 -0.17 -3.68 14.73
CA VAL A 119 0.45 -2.49 14.13
C VAL A 119 -0.58 -1.81 13.21
N ASP A 120 -0.68 -0.49 13.27
CA ASP A 120 -1.52 0.27 12.34
C ASP A 120 -1.02 0.07 10.90
N PRO A 121 -1.77 -0.58 10.00
CA PRO A 121 -1.31 -0.79 8.63
C PRO A 121 -0.98 0.54 7.92
N ARG A 122 -1.61 1.64 8.32
CA ARG A 122 -1.41 2.97 7.73
C ARG A 122 -0.02 3.52 7.98
N VAL A 123 0.62 3.16 9.10
CA VAL A 123 2.00 3.59 9.37
C VAL A 123 3.02 2.81 8.55
N ASP A 124 2.62 1.63 8.05
CA ASP A 124 3.44 0.76 7.19
C ASP A 124 3.09 0.93 5.69
N GLY A 125 2.52 2.07 5.32
CA GLY A 125 2.25 2.40 3.91
C GLY A 125 1.04 1.68 3.31
N PHE A 126 0.10 1.21 4.13
CA PHE A 126 -1.20 0.76 3.65
C PHE A 126 -2.03 1.95 3.13
N LEU A 127 -2.40 1.88 1.87
CA LEU A 127 -3.27 2.85 1.21
C LEU A 127 -4.74 2.44 1.35
N SER A 128 -5.63 3.42 1.52
CA SER A 128 -7.07 3.19 1.36
C SER A 128 -7.38 2.66 -0.05
N ASP A 129 -8.54 2.02 -0.22
CA ASP A 129 -8.96 1.55 -1.54
C ASP A 129 -9.07 2.74 -2.52
N ALA A 130 -9.51 3.90 -2.04
CA ALA A 130 -9.58 5.13 -2.82
C ALA A 130 -8.19 5.67 -3.20
N GLN A 131 -7.22 5.66 -2.28
CA GLN A 131 -5.84 6.08 -2.56
C GLN A 131 -5.14 5.13 -3.54
N ALA A 132 -5.34 3.82 -3.39
CA ALA A 132 -4.83 2.84 -4.34
C ALA A 132 -5.37 3.09 -5.75
N LEU A 133 -6.69 3.31 -5.88
CA LEU A 133 -7.31 3.57 -7.17
C LEU A 133 -6.95 4.95 -7.75
N TYR A 134 -6.68 5.94 -6.89
CA TYR A 134 -6.11 7.22 -7.33
C TYR A 134 -4.73 7.03 -7.97
N MET A 135 -3.88 6.17 -7.41
CA MET A 135 -2.59 5.84 -8.03
C MET A 135 -2.73 5.06 -9.33
N TYR A 136 -3.68 4.14 -9.40
CA TYR A 136 -3.99 3.45 -10.66
C TYR A 136 -4.38 4.45 -11.76
N ASP A 137 -5.26 5.41 -11.44
CA ASP A 137 -5.69 6.43 -12.39
C ASP A 137 -4.50 7.34 -12.78
N TYR A 138 -3.62 7.69 -11.82
CA TYR A 138 -2.38 8.42 -12.11
C TYR A 138 -1.46 7.66 -13.06
N PHE A 139 -1.22 6.38 -12.79
CA PHE A 139 -0.36 5.52 -13.60
C PHE A 139 -0.89 5.38 -15.02
N THR A 140 -2.17 5.07 -15.18
CA THR A 140 -2.77 4.80 -16.49
C THR A 140 -2.99 6.05 -17.33
N GLN A 141 -3.27 7.19 -16.70
CA GLN A 141 -3.64 8.41 -17.44
C GLN A 141 -2.49 9.39 -17.61
N ARG A 142 -1.41 9.29 -16.81
CA ARG A 142 -0.31 10.25 -16.83
C ARG A 142 1.05 9.60 -17.03
N LEU A 143 1.41 8.65 -16.17
CA LEU A 143 2.77 8.11 -16.16
C LEU A 143 3.02 7.15 -17.32
N ALA A 144 2.18 6.13 -17.50
CA ALA A 144 2.36 5.15 -18.58
C ALA A 144 2.41 5.80 -19.98
N PRO A 145 1.48 6.72 -20.35
CA PRO A 145 1.57 7.41 -21.64
C PRO A 145 2.86 8.22 -21.81
N CYS A 146 3.40 8.81 -20.73
CA CYS A 146 4.67 9.51 -20.81
C CYS A 146 5.85 8.57 -21.06
N LEU A 147 5.90 7.45 -20.34
CA LEU A 147 6.95 6.44 -20.52
C LEU A 147 6.92 5.86 -21.94
N GLU A 148 5.72 5.56 -22.47
CA GLU A 148 5.54 5.12 -23.86
C GLU A 148 6.02 6.17 -24.86
N LEU A 149 5.76 7.46 -24.62
CA LEU A 149 6.26 8.56 -25.47
C LEU A 149 7.80 8.70 -25.43
N LEU A 150 8.43 8.32 -24.32
CA LEU A 150 9.89 8.23 -24.22
C LEU A 150 10.47 6.97 -24.89
N GLY A 151 9.61 6.06 -25.38
CA GLY A 151 10.00 4.84 -26.08
C GLY A 151 10.11 3.60 -25.19
N TYR A 152 9.66 3.66 -23.95
CA TYR A 152 9.61 2.49 -23.06
C TYR A 152 8.41 1.59 -23.37
N ASP A 153 8.61 0.28 -23.27
CA ASP A 153 7.55 -0.72 -23.44
C ASP A 153 6.84 -1.00 -22.10
N VAL A 154 5.76 -0.24 -21.85
CA VAL A 154 4.98 -0.37 -20.61
C VAL A 154 3.98 -1.52 -20.74
N PRO A 155 3.97 -2.49 -19.82
CA PRO A 155 3.01 -3.59 -19.87
C PRO A 155 1.58 -3.07 -19.69
N PRO A 156 0.58 -3.69 -20.35
CA PRO A 156 -0.80 -3.26 -20.25
C PRO A 156 -1.29 -3.31 -18.80
N ALA A 157 -1.94 -2.24 -18.36
CA ALA A 157 -2.50 -2.16 -17.01
C ALA A 157 -3.59 -3.23 -16.81
N PRO A 158 -3.68 -3.84 -15.61
CA PRO A 158 -4.80 -4.71 -15.28
C PRO A 158 -6.11 -3.90 -15.29
N ALA A 159 -7.24 -4.60 -15.36
CA ALA A 159 -8.54 -3.95 -15.16
C ALA A 159 -8.57 -3.22 -13.80
N ARG A 160 -9.14 -2.03 -13.74
CA ARG A 160 -9.19 -1.18 -12.54
C ARG A 160 -9.71 -1.90 -11.29
N GLY A 161 -10.74 -2.74 -11.44
CA GLY A 161 -11.27 -3.55 -10.34
C GLY A 161 -10.30 -4.65 -9.87
N SER A 162 -9.49 -5.19 -10.77
CA SER A 162 -8.48 -6.21 -10.46
C SER A 162 -7.22 -5.62 -9.85
N TYR A 163 -6.90 -4.36 -10.15
CA TYR A 163 -5.72 -3.67 -9.61
C TYR A 163 -5.68 -3.70 -8.07
N LEU A 164 -6.82 -3.43 -7.43
CA LEU A 164 -6.89 -3.44 -5.97
C LEU A 164 -6.53 -4.81 -5.41
N HIS A 165 -7.11 -5.88 -5.97
CA HIS A 165 -6.80 -7.24 -5.55
C HIS A 165 -5.32 -7.55 -5.70
N LEU A 166 -4.75 -7.26 -6.87
CA LEU A 166 -3.33 -7.45 -7.18
C LEU A 166 -2.40 -6.70 -6.20
N LEU A 167 -2.71 -5.44 -5.90
CA LEU A 167 -2.01 -4.66 -4.89
C LEU A 167 -2.07 -5.30 -3.50
N ARG A 168 -3.22 -5.85 -3.09
CA ARG A 168 -3.39 -6.48 -1.76
C ARG A 168 -2.68 -7.83 -1.65
N VAL A 169 -2.56 -8.60 -2.73
CA VAL A 169 -1.83 -9.88 -2.73
C VAL A 169 -0.33 -9.72 -3.00
N GLY A 170 0.20 -8.49 -2.99
CA GLY A 170 1.63 -8.23 -3.15
C GLY A 170 2.14 -8.35 -4.59
N MET A 171 1.26 -8.29 -5.57
CA MET A 171 1.61 -8.27 -7.00
C MET A 171 1.11 -6.97 -7.67
N PRO A 172 1.47 -5.78 -7.15
CA PRO A 172 1.00 -4.54 -7.73
C PRO A 172 1.53 -4.38 -9.15
N TRP A 173 0.67 -3.88 -10.04
CA TRP A 173 1.16 -3.39 -11.33
C TRP A 173 1.70 -1.96 -11.16
N THR A 174 2.81 -1.66 -11.84
CA THR A 174 3.38 -0.31 -11.93
C THR A 174 3.93 -0.07 -13.34
N PRO A 175 3.82 1.14 -13.90
CA PRO A 175 4.43 1.48 -15.20
C PRO A 175 5.97 1.42 -15.19
N TYR A 176 6.58 1.39 -14.01
CA TYR A 176 8.03 1.33 -13.85
C TYR A 176 8.62 -0.08 -13.98
N GLU A 177 7.79 -1.09 -14.19
CA GLU A 177 8.21 -2.48 -14.38
C GLU A 177 7.77 -2.99 -15.74
N ARG A 178 8.60 -3.85 -16.33
CA ARG A 178 8.30 -4.59 -17.56
C ARG A 178 7.44 -5.83 -17.24
N ALA A 179 6.93 -6.48 -18.28
CA ALA A 179 6.12 -7.69 -18.14
C ALA A 179 6.82 -8.86 -17.41
N ASP A 180 8.16 -8.87 -17.38
CA ASP A 180 8.96 -9.86 -16.66
C ASP A 180 9.32 -9.44 -15.23
N GLY A 181 8.79 -8.30 -14.75
CA GLY A 181 9.03 -7.76 -13.41
C GLY A 181 10.36 -7.03 -13.26
N ALA A 182 11.18 -6.93 -14.32
CA ALA A 182 12.39 -6.10 -14.25
C ALA A 182 12.03 -4.62 -14.39
N PRO A 183 12.85 -3.70 -13.84
CA PRO A 183 12.67 -2.26 -14.03
C PRO A 183 12.61 -1.85 -15.51
N ILE A 184 11.81 -0.83 -15.81
CA ILE A 184 11.63 -0.28 -17.16
C ILE A 184 12.90 0.40 -17.70
N ALA A 185 13.71 0.95 -16.80
CA ALA A 185 15.01 1.55 -17.05
C ALA A 185 16.11 0.80 -16.28
N SER A 186 17.25 0.58 -16.94
CA SER A 186 18.34 -0.27 -16.43
C SER A 186 19.55 0.51 -15.92
N THR A 187 19.63 1.83 -16.19
CA THR A 187 20.76 2.67 -15.80
C THR A 187 20.31 3.95 -15.07
N PRO A 188 21.15 4.53 -14.20
CA PRO A 188 20.84 5.80 -13.53
C PRO A 188 20.57 6.95 -14.52
N ALA A 189 21.27 6.99 -15.66
CA ALA A 189 21.08 8.01 -16.69
C ALA A 189 19.71 7.92 -17.36
N GLU A 190 19.17 6.71 -17.55
CA GLU A 190 17.80 6.54 -18.06
C GLU A 190 16.77 7.00 -17.03
N TRP A 191 16.99 6.73 -15.74
CA TRP A 191 16.13 7.23 -14.67
C TRP A 191 16.13 8.75 -14.58
N GLU A 192 17.30 9.40 -14.70
CA GLU A 192 17.39 10.87 -14.75
C GLU A 192 16.57 11.45 -15.92
N VAL A 193 16.57 10.80 -17.08
CA VAL A 193 15.73 11.20 -18.22
C VAL A 193 14.25 11.04 -17.90
N ILE A 194 13.85 9.91 -17.29
CA ILE A 194 12.45 9.69 -16.88
C ILE A 194 12.01 10.77 -15.89
N ASP A 195 12.80 11.03 -14.84
CA ASP A 195 12.47 12.00 -13.80
C ASP A 195 12.41 13.43 -14.34
N ALA A 196 13.25 13.76 -15.32
CA ALA A 196 13.26 15.07 -15.96
C ALA A 196 12.12 15.28 -16.95
N LYS A 197 11.54 14.21 -17.51
CA LYS A 197 10.56 14.28 -18.62
C LYS A 197 9.16 13.86 -18.23
N CYS A 198 9.02 12.93 -17.30
CA CYS A 198 7.74 12.38 -16.90
C CYS A 198 7.22 12.97 -15.58
N PRO A 199 5.89 12.96 -15.39
CA PRO A 199 5.29 13.46 -14.16
C PRO A 199 5.79 12.69 -12.93
N ALA A 200 6.47 13.41 -12.03
CA ALA A 200 6.89 12.87 -10.73
C ALA A 200 5.70 12.30 -9.95
N LEU A 201 5.88 11.19 -9.25
CA LEU A 201 4.81 10.60 -8.46
C LEU A 201 4.25 11.62 -7.45
N PRO A 202 2.95 11.55 -7.14
CA PRO A 202 2.40 12.29 -6.01
C PRO A 202 3.21 11.98 -4.73
N SER A 203 3.30 12.95 -3.83
CA SER A 203 4.03 12.83 -2.56
C SER A 203 3.36 11.79 -1.62
N GLU A 204 3.70 11.82 -0.33
CA GLU A 204 3.02 11.03 0.70
C GLU A 204 1.49 10.96 0.51
N PRO A 205 0.86 9.76 0.62
CA PRO A 205 1.41 8.48 1.13
C PRO A 205 1.99 7.54 0.05
N PHE A 206 2.32 8.05 -1.14
CA PHE A 206 2.61 7.21 -2.32
C PHE A 206 4.10 6.92 -2.56
N SER A 207 4.97 7.32 -1.62
CA SER A 207 6.44 7.17 -1.72
C SER A 207 6.87 5.72 -1.97
N ARG A 208 6.13 4.72 -1.45
CA ARG A 208 6.35 3.28 -1.72
C ARG A 208 6.34 2.86 -3.20
N PHE A 209 5.80 3.69 -4.08
CA PHE A 209 5.76 3.43 -5.52
C PHE A 209 6.90 4.09 -6.29
N GLN A 210 7.69 4.93 -5.62
CA GLN A 210 8.86 5.53 -6.25
C GLN A 210 9.85 4.42 -6.59
N PRO A 211 10.49 4.48 -7.78
CA PRO A 211 11.65 3.64 -8.04
C PRO A 211 12.65 3.84 -6.90
N PRO A 212 13.36 2.78 -6.45
CA PRO A 212 14.41 2.94 -5.45
C PRO A 212 15.39 4.01 -5.93
N GLU A 213 15.73 4.97 -5.08
CA GLU A 213 16.73 5.99 -5.38
C GLU A 213 18.03 5.28 -5.77
N GLN A 214 18.36 5.33 -7.07
CA GLN A 214 19.59 4.76 -7.59
C GLN A 214 20.71 5.74 -7.22
N GLY A 215 21.37 5.48 -6.09
CA GLY A 215 22.53 6.25 -5.62
C GLY A 215 23.71 6.23 -6.59
#